data_AF-A0A0F8YVU6-F1
#
_entry.id   AF-A0A0F8YVU6-F1
#
_cell.length_a   1.000
_cell.length_b   1.000
_cell.length_c   1.000
_cell.angle_alpha   90.00
_cell.angle_beta   90.00
_cell.angle_gamma   90.00
#
_symmetry.space_group_name_H-M   'P 1'
#
loop_
_entity.id
_entity.type
_entity.pdbx_description
1 polymer ?
#
loop_
_entity_poly.entity_id
_entity_poly.type
_entity_poly.pdbx_seq_one_letter_code
_entity_poly.pdbx_strand_id
1 'polypeptide(L)'
;MFFPERSMLPQASNATGYTRLTPRQAQAVLATLILISGLFVGVTFSPLASSNLGNKKRSAEGDIALYRAKVDRIHAGEGYYQAAGTEMRTRGYPTGSVFNWRFPAPFWLIGCMPDVEFGKAMLSGLALVLMLSAFEALARETQNRIRRPIACALLLTGPLMPCVLGDLFVLPVLW
;
A
#
# COMPACT_ATOMS: atom_id res chain seq x y z
N MET A 1 -23.88 38.24 48.68
CA MET A 1 -23.94 36.76 48.64
C MET A 1 -22.94 36.31 47.59
N PHE A 2 -21.75 35.92 48.05
CA PHE A 2 -20.61 35.50 47.23
C PHE A 2 -20.78 34.03 46.82
N PHE A 3 -20.63 33.71 45.53
CA PHE A 3 -20.41 32.36 45.04
C PHE A 3 -19.03 32.31 44.36
N PRO A 4 -17.98 31.79 45.00
CA PRO A 4 -16.74 31.45 44.32
C PRO A 4 -16.76 29.98 43.85
N GLU A 5 -15.79 29.63 43.01
CA GLU A 5 -15.47 28.30 42.46
C GLU A 5 -16.13 27.90 41.13
N ARG A 6 -15.63 28.50 40.05
CA ARG A 6 -15.44 27.75 38.80
C ARG A 6 -14.34 26.71 39.03
N SER A 7 -14.77 25.47 39.14
CA SER A 7 -14.02 24.22 38.98
C SER A 7 -12.79 24.36 38.05
N MET A 8 -11.60 24.24 38.63
CA MET A 8 -10.38 23.93 37.87
C MET A 8 -10.50 22.49 37.37
N LEU A 9 -11.03 22.30 36.16
CA LEU A 9 -10.82 21.04 35.45
C LEU A 9 -9.32 20.96 35.10
N PRO A 10 -8.62 19.85 35.41
CA PRO A 10 -7.25 19.66 34.95
C PRO A 10 -7.23 19.74 33.43
N GLN A 11 -6.47 20.69 32.88
CA GLN A 11 -6.17 20.72 31.45
C GLN A 11 -5.49 19.39 31.11
N ALA A 12 -6.22 18.51 30.42
CA ALA A 12 -5.64 17.31 29.84
C ALA A 12 -4.48 17.76 28.95
N SER A 13 -3.24 17.46 29.37
CA SER A 13 -2.08 17.79 28.57
C SER A 13 -2.20 16.99 27.27
N ASN A 14 -2.28 17.70 26.15
CA ASN A 14 -2.21 17.12 24.82
C ASN A 14 -0.77 16.65 24.53
N ALA A 15 -0.14 15.96 25.48
CA ALA A 15 1.14 15.29 25.30
C ALA A 15 0.88 14.03 24.47
N THR A 16 0.74 14.21 23.17
CA THR A 16 0.80 13.09 22.22
C THR A 16 2.12 12.34 22.44
N GLY A 17 2.15 11.03 22.22
CA GLY A 17 3.36 10.20 22.44
C GLY A 17 4.62 10.68 21.70
N TYR A 18 4.45 11.61 20.74
CA TYR A 18 5.48 12.28 19.97
C TYR A 18 6.26 13.36 20.73
N THR A 19 5.81 13.82 21.90
CA THR A 19 6.52 14.86 22.69
C THR A 19 7.72 14.33 23.49
N ARG A 20 7.93 13.01 23.52
CA ARG A 20 9.01 12.38 24.31
C ARG A 20 10.41 12.58 23.72
N LEU A 21 10.53 12.91 22.44
CA LEU A 21 11.82 13.01 21.75
C LEU A 21 12.29 14.45 21.68
N THR A 22 13.56 14.67 22.03
CA THR A 22 14.23 15.95 21.77
C THR A 22 14.39 16.17 20.26
N PRO A 23 14.49 17.42 19.77
CA PRO A 23 14.63 17.70 18.35
C PRO A 23 15.80 16.97 17.67
N ARG A 24 16.93 16.79 18.37
CA ARG A 24 18.09 16.04 17.87
C ARG A 24 17.83 14.54 17.75
N GLN A 25 17.10 13.96 18.71
CA GLN A 25 16.70 12.55 18.64
C GLN A 25 15.70 12.31 17.52
N ALA A 26 14.73 13.21 17.34
CA ALA A 26 13.79 13.13 16.22
C ALA A 26 14.51 13.21 14.86
N GLN A 27 15.50 14.10 14.73
CA GLN A 27 16.35 14.19 13.53
C GLN A 27 17.17 12.92 13.30
N ALA A 28 17.78 12.35 14.35
CA ALA A 28 18.54 11.11 14.25
C ALA A 28 17.66 9.94 13.78
N VAL A 29 16.48 9.76 14.40
CA VAL A 29 15.51 8.72 14.01
C VAL A 29 15.07 8.89 12.55
N LEU A 30 14.77 10.12 12.13
CA LEU A 30 14.39 10.41 10.75
C LEU A 30 15.53 10.09 9.77
N ALA A 31 16.76 10.47 10.09
CA ALA A 31 17.93 10.17 9.26
C ALA A 31 18.18 8.66 9.15
N THR A 32 18.05 7.92 10.26
CA THR A 32 18.16 6.45 10.26
C THR A 32 17.07 5.81 9.42
N LEU A 33 15.81 6.26 9.54
CA LEU A 33 14.72 5.77 8.69
C LEU A 33 14.99 6.02 7.21
N ILE A 34 15.43 7.23 6.84
CA ILE A 34 15.78 7.57 5.45
C ILE A 34 16.91 6.69 4.94
N LEU A 35 17.95 6.46 5.73
CA LEU A 35 19.07 5.58 5.37
C LEU A 35 18.63 4.13 5.17
N ILE A 36 17.82 3.60 6.08
CA ILE A 36 17.28 2.23 6.00
C ILE A 36 16.37 2.10 4.77
N SER A 37 15.45 3.04 4.56
CA SER A 37 14.58 3.05 3.38
C SER A 37 15.39 3.17 2.09
N GLY A 38 16.40 4.04 2.05
CA GLY A 38 17.30 4.20 0.91
C GLY A 38 18.10 2.92 0.63
N LEU A 39 18.56 2.23 1.67
CA LEU A 39 19.22 0.93 1.54
C LEU A 39 18.28 -0.11 0.94
N PHE A 40 17.04 -0.22 1.44
CA PHE A 40 16.07 -1.17 0.91
C PHE A 40 15.72 -0.88 -0.55
N VAL A 41 15.45 0.38 -0.89
CA VAL A 41 15.22 0.82 -2.28
C VAL A 41 16.44 0.49 -3.15
N GLY A 42 17.64 0.82 -2.67
CA GLY A 42 18.89 0.50 -3.35
C GLY A 42 19.06 -0.99 -3.61
N VAL A 43 18.75 -1.85 -2.63
CA VAL A 43 18.77 -3.31 -2.79
C VAL A 43 17.73 -3.78 -3.81
N THR A 44 16.51 -3.23 -3.77
CA THR A 44 15.43 -3.58 -4.71
C THR A 44 15.78 -3.26 -6.16
N PHE A 45 16.42 -2.11 -6.41
CA PHE A 45 16.81 -1.68 -7.75
C PHE A 45 18.25 -2.08 -8.16
N SER A 46 19.04 -2.65 -7.24
CA SER A 46 20.42 -3.01 -7.52
C SER A 46 20.50 -4.31 -8.34
N PRO A 47 21.36 -4.35 -9.38
CA PRO A 47 21.62 -5.57 -10.14
C PRO A 47 22.22 -6.71 -9.29
N LEU A 48 22.65 -6.45 -8.04
CA LEU A 48 23.09 -7.47 -7.08
C LEU A 48 21.93 -8.34 -6.53
N ALA A 49 20.67 -7.90 -6.70
CA ALA A 49 19.48 -8.72 -6.44
C ALA A 49 19.32 -9.88 -7.45
N SER A 50 20.15 -9.95 -8.49
CA SER A 50 20.19 -11.09 -9.43
C SER A 50 20.83 -12.36 -8.83
N SER A 51 21.22 -12.35 -7.55
CA SER A 51 21.75 -13.53 -6.85
C SER A 51 20.66 -14.57 -6.56
N ASN A 52 20.50 -15.55 -7.46
CA ASN A 52 19.78 -16.84 -7.30
C ASN A 52 18.31 -16.85 -6.82
N LEU A 53 17.75 -15.72 -6.39
CA LEU A 53 16.33 -15.53 -6.08
C LEU A 53 15.51 -15.24 -7.35
N GLY A 54 16.18 -14.78 -8.41
CA GLY A 54 15.65 -14.58 -9.76
C GLY A 54 15.65 -15.84 -10.62
N ASN A 55 15.39 -17.02 -10.05
CA ASN A 55 15.16 -18.20 -10.87
C ASN A 55 13.85 -17.96 -11.64
N LYS A 56 13.92 -17.68 -12.95
CA LYS A 56 12.76 -17.43 -13.84
C LYS A 56 11.64 -18.48 -13.70
N LYS A 57 11.96 -19.70 -13.24
CA LYS A 57 10.97 -20.73 -12.87
C LYS A 57 10.02 -20.30 -11.74
N ARG A 58 10.51 -19.61 -10.71
CA ARG A 58 9.69 -19.15 -9.58
C ARG A 58 8.71 -18.03 -9.94
N SER A 59 8.98 -17.26 -11.00
CA SER A 59 8.03 -16.25 -11.48
C SER A 59 6.80 -16.87 -12.16
N ALA A 60 6.93 -18.06 -12.76
CA ALA A 60 5.78 -18.79 -13.32
C ALA A 60 4.94 -19.48 -12.22
N GLU A 61 5.57 -19.84 -11.10
CA GLU A 61 4.93 -20.53 -9.95
C GLU A 61 4.60 -19.63 -8.75
N GLY A 62 5.01 -18.37 -8.78
CA GLY A 62 4.90 -17.45 -7.64
C GLY A 62 3.49 -16.90 -7.42
N ASP A 63 3.32 -16.22 -6.28
CA ASP A 63 2.02 -15.65 -5.88
C ASP A 63 1.43 -14.69 -6.92
N ILE A 64 2.25 -13.89 -7.60
CA ILE A 64 1.80 -12.99 -8.67
C ILE A 64 1.13 -13.78 -9.80
N ALA A 65 1.75 -14.88 -10.26
CA ALA A 65 1.18 -15.72 -11.31
C ALA A 65 -0.10 -16.45 -10.85
N LEU A 66 -0.16 -16.83 -9.56
CA LEU A 66 -1.39 -17.37 -8.95
C LEU A 66 -2.52 -16.34 -8.99
N TYR A 67 -2.27 -15.09 -8.58
CA TYR A 67 -3.30 -14.05 -8.55
C TYR A 67 -3.69 -13.57 -9.95
N ARG A 68 -2.73 -13.47 -10.89
CA ARG A 68 -3.02 -13.14 -12.28
C ARG A 68 -3.94 -14.18 -12.93
N ALA A 69 -3.63 -15.47 -12.78
CA ALA A 69 -4.47 -16.55 -13.31
C ALA A 69 -5.90 -16.55 -12.72
N LYS A 70 -6.07 -16.16 -11.44
CA LYS A 70 -7.41 -15.98 -10.85
C LYS A 70 -8.18 -14.85 -11.54
N VAL A 71 -7.53 -13.70 -11.76
CA VAL A 71 -8.14 -12.54 -12.44
C VAL A 71 -8.53 -12.92 -13.87
N ASP A 72 -7.64 -13.59 -14.60
CA ASP A 72 -7.87 -14.00 -15.99
C ASP A 72 -9.07 -14.97 -16.10
N ARG A 73 -9.19 -15.92 -15.16
CA ARG A 73 -10.36 -16.83 -15.09
C ARG A 73 -11.66 -16.10 -14.75
N ILE A 74 -11.62 -15.14 -13.82
CA ILE A 74 -12.79 -14.33 -13.47
C ILE A 74 -13.22 -13.47 -14.66
N HIS A 75 -12.25 -12.93 -15.41
CA HIS A 75 -12.49 -12.20 -16.64
C HIS A 75 -13.13 -13.09 -17.73
N ALA A 76 -12.74 -14.36 -17.79
CA ALA A 76 -13.39 -15.37 -18.64
C ALA A 76 -14.79 -15.81 -18.14
N GLY A 77 -15.28 -15.25 -17.03
CA GLY A 77 -16.61 -15.49 -16.49
C GLY A 77 -16.69 -16.53 -15.37
N GLU A 78 -15.56 -17.05 -14.88
CA GLU A 78 -15.57 -17.96 -13.72
C GLU A 78 -15.87 -17.21 -12.40
N GLY A 79 -16.55 -17.87 -11.47
CA GLY A 79 -16.74 -17.33 -10.12
C GLY A 79 -15.43 -17.32 -9.31
N TYR A 80 -15.24 -16.30 -8.46
CA TYR A 80 -14.01 -16.14 -7.66
C TYR A 80 -13.58 -17.40 -6.91
N TYR A 81 -14.48 -18.04 -6.15
CA TYR A 81 -14.13 -19.19 -5.33
C TYR A 81 -13.78 -20.43 -6.17
N GLN A 82 -14.38 -20.56 -7.36
CA GLN A 82 -14.07 -21.63 -8.31
C GLN A 82 -12.68 -21.44 -8.92
N ALA A 83 -12.40 -20.23 -9.42
CA ALA A 83 -11.09 -19.88 -9.95
C ALA A 83 -9.99 -19.99 -8.89
N ALA A 84 -10.23 -19.42 -7.70
CA ALA A 84 -9.28 -19.44 -6.59
C ALA A 84 -9.02 -20.85 -6.07
N GLY A 85 -10.07 -21.65 -5.90
CA GLY A 85 -9.95 -23.02 -5.43
C GLY A 85 -9.23 -23.92 -6.43
N THR A 86 -9.46 -23.73 -7.73
CA THR A 86 -8.77 -24.48 -8.79
C THR A 86 -7.30 -24.12 -8.83
N GLU A 87 -6.95 -22.84 -8.92
CA GLU A 87 -5.56 -22.39 -8.98
C GLU A 87 -4.76 -22.76 -7.72
N MET A 88 -5.36 -22.65 -6.52
CA MET A 88 -4.70 -23.04 -5.27
C MET A 88 -4.45 -24.55 -5.20
N ARG A 89 -5.42 -25.39 -5.59
CA ARG A 89 -5.26 -26.86 -5.60
C ARG A 89 -4.23 -27.31 -6.63
N THR A 90 -4.30 -26.78 -7.85
CA THR A 90 -3.37 -27.11 -8.94
C THR A 90 -1.92 -26.80 -8.57
N ARG A 91 -1.69 -25.75 -7.77
CA ARG A 91 -0.36 -25.30 -7.34
C ARG A 91 0.05 -25.81 -5.94
N GLY A 92 -0.74 -26.69 -5.32
CA GLY A 92 -0.41 -27.28 -4.02
C GLY A 92 -0.53 -26.34 -2.81
N TYR A 93 -1.25 -25.21 -2.93
CA TYR A 93 -1.52 -24.33 -1.79
C TYR A 93 -2.57 -24.97 -0.86
N PRO A 94 -2.43 -24.81 0.47
CA PRO A 94 -3.41 -25.31 1.42
C PRO A 94 -4.77 -24.61 1.22
N THR A 95 -5.85 -25.38 1.12
CA THR A 95 -7.22 -24.86 0.93
C THR A 95 -8.15 -25.14 2.11
N GLY A 96 -7.70 -25.93 3.09
CA GLY A 96 -8.51 -26.33 4.26
C GLY A 96 -8.72 -25.24 5.32
N SER A 97 -7.96 -24.14 5.27
CA SER A 97 -8.12 -23.01 6.18
C SER A 97 -8.87 -21.86 5.52
N VAL A 98 -9.90 -21.33 6.20
CA VAL A 98 -10.67 -20.16 5.74
C VAL A 98 -9.77 -18.94 5.55
N PHE A 99 -8.70 -18.81 6.34
CA PHE A 99 -7.75 -17.68 6.24
C PHE A 99 -6.96 -17.64 4.93
N ASN A 100 -6.92 -18.74 4.18
CA ASN A 100 -6.26 -18.77 2.88
C ASN A 100 -7.13 -18.17 1.77
N TRP A 101 -8.42 -17.95 2.04
CA TRP A 101 -9.36 -17.35 1.11
C TRP A 101 -9.40 -15.84 1.34
N ARG A 102 -9.09 -15.07 0.30
CA ARG A 102 -9.04 -13.60 0.37
C ARG A 102 -10.41 -13.01 0.03
N PHE A 103 -10.60 -11.75 0.41
CA PHE A 103 -11.81 -11.01 0.06
C PHE A 103 -11.95 -10.94 -1.48
N PRO A 104 -13.09 -11.36 -2.06
CA PRO A 104 -13.24 -11.52 -3.51
C PRO A 104 -13.37 -10.21 -4.29
N ALA A 105 -13.88 -9.14 -3.67
CA ALA A 105 -14.30 -7.95 -4.42
C ALA A 105 -13.20 -7.29 -5.26
N PRO A 106 -11.93 -7.17 -4.79
CA PRO A 106 -10.86 -6.59 -5.62
C PRO A 106 -10.62 -7.40 -6.90
N PHE A 107 -10.62 -8.73 -6.81
CA PHE A 107 -10.42 -9.61 -7.96
C PHE A 107 -11.58 -9.56 -8.94
N TRP A 108 -12.80 -9.52 -8.40
CA TRP A 108 -14.01 -9.44 -9.19
C TRP A 108 -14.09 -8.10 -9.94
N LEU A 109 -13.83 -6.99 -9.27
CA LEU A 109 -13.79 -5.66 -9.89
C LEU A 109 -12.77 -5.59 -11.03
N ILE A 110 -11.56 -6.12 -10.83
CA ILE A 110 -10.53 -6.14 -11.87
C ILE A 110 -10.93 -7.09 -13.01
N GLY A 111 -11.45 -8.28 -12.69
CA GLY A 111 -11.88 -9.26 -13.69
C GLY A 111 -13.07 -8.81 -14.54
N CYS A 112 -13.97 -7.97 -14.00
CA CYS A 112 -15.08 -7.39 -14.75
C CYS A 112 -14.68 -6.25 -15.69
N MET A 113 -13.44 -5.74 -15.62
CA MET A 113 -12.98 -4.72 -16.56
C MET A 113 -12.79 -5.32 -17.96
N PRO A 114 -12.96 -4.52 -19.03
CA PRO A 114 -12.78 -5.01 -20.41
C PRO A 114 -11.37 -5.54 -20.69
N ASP A 115 -10.39 -4.98 -19.97
CA ASP A 115 -9.01 -5.43 -20.00
C ASP A 115 -8.38 -5.21 -18.62
N VAL A 116 -7.45 -6.08 -18.27
CA VAL A 116 -6.76 -6.02 -16.98
C VAL A 116 -5.84 -4.80 -16.90
N GLU A 117 -5.21 -4.42 -18.03
CA GLU A 117 -4.41 -3.18 -18.08
C GLU A 117 -5.28 -1.93 -17.92
N PHE A 118 -6.54 -1.98 -18.37
CA PHE A 118 -7.50 -0.91 -18.10
C PHE A 118 -7.81 -0.79 -16.61
N GLY A 119 -8.00 -1.91 -15.90
CA GLY A 119 -8.17 -1.91 -14.45
C GLY A 119 -6.97 -1.30 -13.72
N LYS A 120 -5.75 -1.64 -14.15
CA LYS A 120 -4.50 -1.05 -13.65
C LYS A 120 -4.41 0.45 -13.93
N ALA A 121 -4.81 0.90 -15.12
CA ALA A 121 -4.84 2.31 -15.48
C ALA A 121 -5.85 3.10 -14.62
N MET A 122 -7.04 2.55 -14.37
CA MET A 122 -8.03 3.16 -13.48
C MET A 122 -7.51 3.28 -12.04
N LEU A 123 -6.90 2.21 -11.49
CA LEU A 123 -6.31 2.24 -10.15
C LEU A 123 -5.20 3.28 -10.04
N SER A 124 -4.34 3.35 -11.06
CA SER A 124 -3.26 4.35 -11.15
C SER A 124 -3.82 5.78 -11.19
N GLY A 125 -4.86 5.99 -12.00
CA GLY A 125 -5.54 7.29 -12.12
C GLY A 125 -6.20 7.71 -10.81
N LEU A 126 -6.90 6.79 -10.14
CA LEU A 126 -7.53 7.05 -8.84
C LEU A 126 -6.49 7.42 -7.79
N ALA A 127 -5.41 6.66 -7.68
CA ALA A 127 -4.35 6.93 -6.73
C ALA A 127 -3.64 8.26 -7.01
N LEU A 128 -3.44 8.63 -8.28
CA LEU A 128 -2.91 9.93 -8.67
C LEU A 128 -3.87 11.07 -8.29
N VAL A 129 -5.17 10.93 -8.56
CA VAL A 129 -6.18 11.93 -8.18
C VAL A 129 -6.22 12.13 -6.67
N LEU A 130 -6.18 11.05 -5.88
CA LEU A 130 -6.15 11.12 -4.43
C LEU A 130 -4.88 11.81 -3.92
N MET A 131 -3.72 11.49 -4.50
CA MET A 131 -2.45 12.15 -4.16
C MET A 131 -2.51 13.66 -4.45
N LEU A 132 -3.00 14.05 -5.62
CA LEU A 132 -3.14 15.46 -5.99
C LEU A 132 -4.14 16.17 -5.09
N SER A 133 -5.27 15.53 -4.76
CA SER A 133 -6.29 16.09 -3.86
C SER A 133 -5.75 16.27 -2.44
N ALA A 134 -4.96 15.32 -1.93
CA ALA A 134 -4.31 15.43 -0.63
C ALA A 134 -3.26 16.55 -0.61
N PHE A 135 -2.46 16.67 -1.67
CA PHE A 135 -1.51 17.77 -1.84
C PHE A 135 -2.23 19.13 -1.83
N GLU A 136 -3.33 19.23 -2.58
CA GLU A 136 -4.12 20.43 -2.76
C GLU A 136 -4.79 20.88 -1.45
N ALA A 137 -5.46 19.94 -0.76
CA ALA A 137 -6.07 20.18 0.53
C ALA A 137 -5.04 20.69 1.56
N LEU A 138 -3.88 20.03 1.62
CA LEU A 138 -2.82 20.44 2.54
C LEU A 138 -2.20 21.79 2.13
N ALA A 139 -2.06 22.07 0.84
CA ALA A 139 -1.53 23.34 0.35
C ALA A 139 -2.45 24.52 0.74
N ARG A 140 -3.77 24.32 0.69
CA ARG A 140 -4.76 25.31 1.16
C ARG A 140 -4.63 25.61 2.65
N GLU A 141 -4.45 24.58 3.47
CA GLU A 141 -4.33 24.74 4.92
C GLU A 141 -3.03 25.43 5.35
N THR A 142 -1.93 25.22 4.61
CA THR A 142 -0.60 25.60 5.11
C THR A 142 -0.15 27.04 4.79
N GLN A 143 -1.06 27.94 4.35
CA GLN A 143 -0.82 29.37 4.08
C GLN A 143 0.66 29.69 3.71
N ASN A 144 1.09 29.28 2.51
CA ASN A 144 2.44 29.48 1.92
C ASN A 144 3.61 28.57 2.35
N ARG A 145 3.42 27.51 3.16
CA ARG A 145 4.50 26.52 3.43
C ARG A 145 4.38 25.26 2.57
N ILE A 146 4.99 25.27 1.39
CA ILE A 146 4.93 24.14 0.43
C ILE A 146 5.68 22.87 0.87
N ARG A 147 6.53 22.96 1.90
CA ARG A 147 7.33 21.83 2.41
C ARG A 147 6.45 20.65 2.88
N ARG A 148 5.30 20.93 3.50
CA ARG A 148 4.40 19.89 4.03
C ARG A 148 3.62 19.17 2.93
N PRO A 149 2.98 19.87 1.97
CA PRO A 149 2.39 19.25 0.77
C PRO A 149 3.37 18.38 0.00
N ILE A 150 4.60 18.86 -0.25
CA ILE A 150 5.62 18.07 -0.96
C ILE A 150 5.97 16.79 -0.19
N ALA A 151 6.20 16.89 1.12
CA ALA A 151 6.48 15.71 1.94
C ALA A 151 5.31 14.72 1.93
N CYS A 152 4.06 15.21 1.96
CA CYS A 152 2.86 14.38 1.87
C CYS A 152 2.79 13.65 0.51
N ALA A 153 2.98 14.37 -0.60
CA ALA A 153 2.99 13.75 -1.93
C ALA A 153 4.09 12.69 -2.06
N LEU A 154 5.30 12.97 -1.55
CA LEU A 154 6.40 12.01 -1.54
C LEU A 154 6.05 10.75 -0.72
N LEU A 155 5.41 10.89 0.44
CA LEU A 155 5.00 9.75 1.26
C LEU A 155 3.91 8.91 0.57
N LEU A 156 3.03 9.55 -0.21
CA LEU A 156 1.96 8.88 -0.96
C LEU A 156 2.47 8.18 -2.24
N THR A 157 3.75 8.30 -2.60
CA THR A 157 4.32 7.56 -3.73
C THR A 157 4.40 6.05 -3.47
N GLY A 158 4.55 5.62 -2.21
CA GLY A 158 4.62 4.22 -1.83
C GLY A 158 3.40 3.41 -2.29
N PRO A 159 2.17 3.84 -1.95
CA PRO A 159 0.94 3.21 -2.43
C PRO A 159 0.76 3.19 -3.96
N LEU A 160 1.45 4.05 -4.72
CA LEU A 160 1.44 4.01 -6.20
C LEU A 160 2.38 2.95 -6.78
N MET A 161 3.38 2.49 -6.03
CA MET A 161 4.39 1.55 -6.52
C MET A 161 3.82 0.24 -7.10
N PRO A 162 2.80 -0.41 -6.50
CA PRO A 162 2.22 -1.64 -7.05
C PRO A 162 1.61 -1.48 -8.45
N CYS A 163 1.14 -0.27 -8.79
CA CYS A 163 0.62 0.06 -10.11
C CYS A 163 1.72 0.29 -11.15
N VAL A 164 2.94 0.65 -10.72
CA VAL A 164 4.06 0.93 -11.62
C VAL A 164 4.96 -0.30 -11.81
N LEU A 165 5.13 -1.11 -10.76
CA LEU A 165 5.92 -2.35 -10.82
C LEU A 165 5.07 -3.52 -11.35
N GLY A 166 4.93 -3.62 -12.67
CA GLY A 166 4.42 -4.82 -13.35
C GLY A 166 3.02 -5.25 -12.89
N ASP A 167 2.90 -6.52 -12.49
CA ASP A 167 1.65 -7.16 -12.04
C ASP A 167 1.47 -7.12 -10.50
N LEU A 168 2.24 -6.32 -9.75
CA LEU A 168 2.06 -6.26 -8.29
C LEU A 168 0.64 -5.81 -7.89
N PHE A 169 -0.06 -5.07 -8.76
CA PHE A 169 -1.43 -4.66 -8.54
C PHE A 169 -2.42 -5.85 -8.34
N VAL A 170 -2.10 -7.06 -8.78
CA VAL A 170 -2.98 -8.22 -8.54
C VAL A 170 -2.87 -8.79 -7.13
N LEU A 171 -1.89 -8.35 -6.32
CA LEU A 171 -1.66 -8.88 -4.99
C LEU A 171 -2.61 -8.24 -3.96
N PRO A 172 -3.48 -9.02 -3.31
CA PRO A 172 -4.46 -8.51 -2.34
C PRO A 172 -3.84 -8.02 -1.04
N VAL A 173 -2.55 -8.28 -0.81
CA VAL A 173 -1.83 -7.88 0.42
C VAL A 173 -1.36 -6.43 0.34
N LEU A 174 -1.38 -5.83 -0.85
CA LEU A 174 -0.88 -4.47 -1.08
C LEU A 174 -1.99 -3.40 -1.04
N TRP A 175 -3.23 -3.80 -0.78
CA TRP A 175 -4.42 -2.95 -0.75
C TRP A 175 -5.17 -3.08 0.57
#